data_AF-A0A011MTE0-F1
#
_entry.id   AF-A0A011MTE0-F1
#
_cell.length_a   1.000
_cell.length_b   1.000
_cell.length_c   1.000
_cell.angle_alpha   90.00
_cell.angle_beta   90.00
_cell.angle_gamma   90.00
#
_symmetry.space_group_name_H-M   'P 1'
#
loop_
_entity.id
_entity.type
_entity.pdbx_description
1 polymer ?
#
loop_
_entity_poly.entity_id
_entity_poly.type
_entity_poly.pdbx_seq_one_letter_code
_entity_poly.pdbx_strand_id
1 'polypeptide(L)' 'MRSFCAACGSGLFYRNAAVLPGLVDVQTSTLDDPDALPPTVQVQVAERLGWMKHVHELPEFERYPG' A
#
# COMPACT_ATOMS: atom_id res chain seq x y z
N MET A 1 -5.14 2.57 -16.26
CA MET A 1 -4.09 3.56 -16.58
C MET A 1 -3.33 3.92 -15.31
N ARG A 2 -1.99 3.94 -15.37
CA ARG A 2 -1.12 4.43 -14.30
C ARG A 2 -0.49 5.76 -14.74
N SER A 3 -0.44 6.72 -13.84
CA SER A 3 0.17 8.04 -14.06
C SER A 3 1.37 8.22 -13.13
N PHE A 4 2.42 8.86 -13.62
CA PHE A 4 3.69 9.02 -12.91
C PHE A 4 4.15 10.48 -12.95
N CYS A 5 4.94 10.90 -11.96
CA CYS A 5 5.62 12.18 -11.98
C CYS A 5 6.67 12.20 -13.09
N ALA A 6 6.62 13.21 -13.96
CA ALA A 6 7.55 13.33 -15.08
C ALA A 6 9.00 13.62 -14.66
N ALA A 7 9.24 14.11 -13.44
CA ALA A 7 10.57 14.45 -12.96
C ALA A 7 11.31 13.27 -12.29
N CYS A 8 10.61 12.48 -11.47
CA CYS A 8 11.23 11.42 -10.65
C CYS A 8 10.65 10.02 -10.88
N GLY A 9 9.56 9.88 -11.63
CA GLY A 9 8.94 8.59 -11.92
C GLY A 9 8.04 8.02 -10.83
N SER A 10 7.85 8.70 -9.70
CA SER A 10 6.93 8.24 -8.64
C SER A 10 5.50 8.06 -9.17
N GLY A 11 4.84 6.97 -8.77
CA GLY A 11 3.43 6.73 -9.12
C GLY A 11 2.51 7.75 -8.43
N LEU A 12 1.64 8.39 -9.21
CA LEU A 12 0.70 9.40 -8.71
C LEU A 12 -0.71 8.82 -8.60
N PHE A 13 -1.22 8.27 -9.69
CA PHE A 13 -2.62 7.84 -9.77
C PHE A 13 -2.76 6.51 -10.50
N TYR A 14 -3.71 5.72 -10.03
CA TYR A 14 -4.23 4.58 -10.77
C TYR A 14 -5.73 4.75 -11.05
N ARG A 15 -6.12 4.50 -12.29
CA ARG A 15 -7.53 4.50 -12.73
C ARG A 15 -7.82 3.22 -13.48
N ASN A 16 -8.90 2.54 -13.14
CA ASN A 16 -9.35 1.35 -13.85
C ASN A 16 -10.86 1.41 -14.06
N ALA A 17 -11.30 1.88 -15.22
CA ALA A 17 -12.73 2.02 -15.50
C ALA A 17 -13.49 0.68 -15.56
N ALA A 18 -12.79 -0.44 -15.79
CA ALA A 18 -13.41 -1.76 -15.87
C ALA A 18 -13.67 -2.37 -14.48
N VAL A 19 -12.74 -2.19 -13.53
CA VAL A 19 -12.80 -2.82 -12.20
C VAL A 19 -13.20 -1.81 -11.11
N LEU A 20 -12.82 -0.54 -11.25
CA LEU A 20 -13.02 0.54 -10.28
C LEU A 20 -13.58 1.80 -10.99
N PRO A 21 -14.79 1.73 -11.57
CA PRO A 21 -15.38 2.84 -12.31
C PRO A 21 -15.57 4.07 -11.43
N GLY A 22 -15.14 5.24 -11.92
CA GLY A 22 -15.27 6.52 -11.23
C GLY A 22 -14.25 6.76 -10.11
N LEU A 23 -13.40 5.78 -9.79
CA LEU A 23 -12.41 5.92 -8.72
C LEU A 23 -11.02 6.28 -9.26
N VAL A 24 -10.27 6.98 -8.41
CA VAL A 24 -8.86 7.28 -8.58
C VAL A 24 -8.14 6.79 -7.34
N ASP A 25 -7.29 5.77 -7.50
CA ASP A 25 -6.41 5.31 -6.44
C ASP A 25 -5.20 6.23 -6.33
N VAL A 26 -4.89 6.61 -5.09
CA VAL A 26 -3.71 7.38 -4.69
C VAL A 26 -2.91 6.52 -3.72
N GLN A 27 -1.58 6.53 -3.85
CA GLN A 27 -0.71 5.77 -2.95
C GLN A 27 -0.58 6.53 -1.62
N THR A 28 -1.14 5.99 -0.53
CA THR A 28 -1.06 6.64 0.80
C THR A 28 0.38 6.94 1.21
N SER A 29 1.33 6.08 0.85
CA SER A 29 2.76 6.26 1.15
C SER A 29 3.42 7.47 0.47
N THR A 30 2.73 8.13 -0.47
CA THR A 30 3.21 9.37 -1.11
C THR A 30 2.61 10.64 -0.52
N LEU A 31 1.81 10.54 0.55
CA LEU A 31 1.30 11.70 1.29
C LEU A 31 2.36 12.26 2.23
N ASP A 32 2.21 13.53 2.61
CA ASP A 32 3.10 14.17 3.59
C ASP A 32 3.03 13.51 4.97
N ASP A 33 1.83 13.03 5.35
CA ASP A 33 1.58 12.22 6.53
C ASP A 33 0.82 10.94 6.13
N PRO A 34 1.53 9.83 5.84
CA PRO A 34 0.90 8.55 5.49
C PRO A 34 0.10 7.93 6.63
N ASP A 35 0.48 8.21 7.89
CA ASP A 35 -0.14 7.61 9.08
C ASP A 35 -1.51 8.25 9.37
N ALA A 36 -1.81 9.42 8.80
CA ALA A 36 -3.13 10.05 8.85
C ALA A 36 -4.23 9.23 8.12
N LEU A 37 -3.86 8.33 7.21
CA LEU A 37 -4.80 7.51 6.41
C LEU A 37 -4.37 6.04 6.36
N PRO A 38 -4.36 5.32 7.51
CA PRO A 38 -3.85 3.96 7.57
C PRO A 38 -4.72 2.99 6.74
N PRO A 39 -4.13 1.94 6.14
CA PRO A 39 -4.90 0.93 5.42
C PRO A 39 -5.95 0.24 6.30
N THR A 40 -7.17 0.13 5.80
CA THR A 40 -8.31 -0.46 6.53
C THR A 40 -8.70 -1.86 6.04
N VAL A 41 -8.23 -2.26 4.86
CA VAL A 41 -8.56 -3.53 4.22
C VAL A 41 -7.36 -4.15 3.54
N GLN A 42 -7.36 -5.47 3.41
CA GLN A 42 -6.34 -6.23 2.71
C GLN A 42 -6.98 -6.97 1.54
N VAL A 43 -6.58 -6.64 0.31
CA VAL A 43 -7.17 -7.14 -0.94
C VAL A 43 -6.19 -8.11 -1.62
N GLN A 44 -6.68 -9.05 -2.42
CA GLN A 44 -5.91 -10.10 -3.10
C GLN A 44 -5.13 -11.03 -2.14
N VAL A 45 -5.81 -11.56 -1.12
CA VAL A 45 -5.19 -12.43 -0.11
C VAL A 45 -5.29 -13.93 -0.42
N ALA A 46 -5.78 -14.31 -1.61
CA ALA A 46 -6.02 -15.70 -1.98
C ALA A 46 -4.72 -16.53 -1.99
N GLU A 47 -3.62 -15.94 -2.44
CA GLU A 47 -2.29 -16.58 -2.51
C GLU A 47 -1.36 -16.16 -1.36
N ARG A 48 -1.89 -15.51 -0.33
CA ARG A 48 -1.10 -15.06 0.82
C ARG A 48 -0.49 -16.23 1.59
N LEU A 49 0.79 -16.12 1.92
CA LEU A 49 1.47 -17.05 2.85
C LEU A 49 0.79 -17.05 4.23
N GLY A 50 0.53 -18.24 4.78
CA GLY A 50 -0.26 -18.38 6.01
C GLY A 50 0.22 -17.54 7.19
N TRP A 51 1.54 -17.42 7.37
CA TRP A 51 2.15 -16.66 8.48
C TRP A 51 1.97 -15.14 8.36
N MET A 52 1.66 -14.58 7.18
CA MET A 52 1.41 -13.14 7.02
C MET A 52 0.18 -12.65 7.79
N LYS A 53 -0.71 -13.54 8.21
CA LYS A 53 -1.85 -13.19 9.07
C LYS A 53 -1.42 -12.75 10.47
N HIS A 54 -0.26 -13.22 10.92
CA HIS A 54 0.24 -13.05 12.30
C HIS A 54 1.62 -12.40 12.35
N VAL A 55 2.12 -11.87 11.22
CA VAL A 55 3.47 -11.27 11.17
C VAL A 55 3.65 -10.10 12.13
N HIS A 56 2.57 -9.36 12.38
CA HIS A 56 2.51 -8.23 13.31
C HIS A 56 2.53 -8.65 14.80
N GLU A 57 2.44 -9.96 15.09
CA GLU A 57 2.52 -10.51 16.45
C GLU A 57 3.96 -10.98 16.78
N LEU A 58 4.87 -10.97 15.79
CA LEU A 58 6.26 -11.36 16.00
C LEU A 58 6.99 -10.31 16.87
N PRO A 59 8.04 -10.70 17.61
CA PRO A 59 8.85 -9.75 18.36
C PRO A 59 9.41 -8.65 17.45
N GLU A 60 9.11 -7.41 17.79
CA GLU A 60 9.67 -6.24 17.12
C GLU A 60 10.92 -5.77 17.87
N PHE A 61 11.96 -5.44 17.11
CA PHE A 61 13.16 -4.83 17.63
C PHE A 61 13.39 -3.52 16.89
N GLU A 62 13.51 -2.40 17.61
CA GLU A 62 13.77 -1.08 17.00
C GLU A 62 15.11 -1.06 16.21
N ARG A 63 16.04 -1.97 16.55
CA ARG A 63 17.36 -2.13 15.93
C ARG A 63 17.72 -3.62 15.86
N TYR A 64 18.87 -3.92 15.27
CA TYR A 64 19.36 -5.30 15.19
C TYR A 64 19.40 -5.95 16.59
N PRO A 65 18.72 -7.09 16.79
CA PRO A 65 18.72 -7.77 18.08
C PRO A 65 20.11 -8.32 18.39
N GLY A 66 20.65 -7.94 19.55
CA GLY A 66 21.90 -8.43 20.13
C GLY A 66 21.65 -9.06 21.49
#